data_AF-A0A202DBI2-F1
#
_entry.id   AF-A0A202DBI2-F1
#
_cell.length_a   1.000
_cell.length_b   1.000
_cell.length_c   1.000
_cell.angle_alpha   90.00
_cell.angle_beta   90.00
_cell.angle_gamma   90.00
#
_symmetry.space_group_name_H-M   'P 1'
#
loop_
_entity.id
_entity.type
_entity.pdbx_description
1 polymer ?
#
loop_
_entity_poly.entity_id
_entity_poly.type
_entity_poly.pdbx_seq_one_letter_code
_entity_poly.pdbx_strand_id
1 'polypeptide(L)'
;MKIFINFILCLLISLSLFSADDISKEKMDLIQKILELNNVKSMAEGNMKMVISSINHDMDYFIEELSQEIKIPLDQMDKIKKESYERIKAMYNGLHPKEINAEEIYLSTFSKLYDKYFAHDELVKIIDFFESPIGKKYLDNSITLEQEAIKSISEKISPQISKLVNKLFDEEKSFLKKIYPSN
;
A
#
# COMPACT_ATOMS: atom_id res chain seq x y z
N MET A 1 14.16 -48.73 -4.10
CA MET A 1 12.77 -48.33 -4.42
C MET A 1 11.80 -48.37 -3.21
N LYS A 2 12.28 -48.32 -1.97
CA LYS A 2 11.43 -48.21 -0.75
C LYS A 2 11.50 -46.84 -0.06
N ILE A 3 12.44 -45.98 -0.47
CA ILE A 3 12.64 -44.63 0.10
C ILE A 3 11.71 -43.60 -0.57
N PHE A 4 11.31 -43.83 -1.84
CA PHE A 4 10.42 -42.91 -2.57
C PHE A 4 8.95 -42.99 -2.15
N ILE A 5 8.50 -44.13 -1.58
CA ILE A 5 7.10 -44.29 -1.14
C ILE A 5 6.85 -43.58 0.21
N ASN A 6 7.87 -43.47 1.07
CA ASN A 6 7.74 -42.76 2.36
C ASN A 6 7.75 -41.23 2.22
N PHE A 7 8.30 -40.68 1.13
CA PHE A 7 8.32 -39.22 0.94
C PHE A 7 7.00 -38.68 0.40
N ILE A 8 6.25 -39.48 -0.38
CA ILE A 8 4.93 -39.11 -0.89
C ILE A 8 3.85 -39.21 0.20
N LEU A 9 4.04 -40.07 1.21
CA LEU A 9 3.09 -40.23 2.31
C LEU A 9 3.15 -39.07 3.33
N CYS A 10 4.30 -38.43 3.53
CA CYS A 10 4.42 -37.23 4.38
C CYS A 10 3.87 -35.95 3.71
N LEU A 11 3.80 -35.92 2.38
CA LEU A 11 3.30 -34.77 1.62
C LEU A 11 1.77 -34.75 1.48
N LEU A 12 1.10 -35.88 1.78
CA LEU A 12 -0.36 -35.99 1.72
C LEU A 12 -1.06 -35.78 3.08
N ILE A 13 -0.32 -35.71 4.19
CA ILE A 13 -0.89 -35.47 5.54
C ILE A 13 -0.86 -33.98 5.93
N SER A 14 -0.06 -33.14 5.26
CA SER A 14 -0.03 -31.69 5.51
C SER A 14 -1.07 -30.89 4.73
N LEU A 15 -1.75 -31.49 3.75
CA LEU A 15 -2.74 -30.81 2.90
C LEU A 15 -4.20 -30.97 3.36
N SER A 16 -4.45 -31.64 4.49
CA SER A 16 -5.81 -31.96 4.96
C SER A 16 -6.24 -31.27 6.26
N LEU A 17 -5.53 -30.23 6.73
CA LEU A 17 -5.89 -29.50 7.96
C LEU A 17 -6.41 -28.07 7.75
N PHE A 18 -6.57 -27.61 6.52
CA PHE A 18 -7.34 -26.40 6.26
C PHE A 18 -8.77 -26.79 5.87
N SER A 19 -9.54 -27.22 6.87
CA SER A 19 -10.99 -26.99 6.79
C SER A 19 -11.14 -25.47 6.72
N ALA A 20 -11.62 -24.95 5.59
CA ALA A 20 -12.19 -23.61 5.56
C ALA A 20 -13.48 -23.70 6.39
N ASP A 21 -13.32 -23.67 7.72
CA ASP A 21 -14.45 -23.54 8.61
C ASP A 21 -15.09 -22.21 8.27
N ASP A 22 -16.34 -22.28 7.81
CA ASP A 22 -17.14 -21.11 7.50
C ASP A 22 -17.16 -20.23 8.76
N ILE A 23 -16.75 -18.97 8.62
CA ILE A 23 -16.57 -18.07 9.76
C ILE A 23 -17.91 -17.99 10.48
N SER A 24 -17.95 -18.32 11.78
CA SER A 24 -19.20 -18.26 12.52
C SER A 24 -19.77 -16.83 12.48
N LYS A 25 -21.10 -16.72 12.41
CA LYS A 25 -21.77 -15.41 12.36
C LYS A 25 -21.34 -14.49 13.51
N GLU A 26 -21.25 -15.05 14.72
CA GLU A 26 -20.81 -14.31 15.91
C GLU A 26 -19.38 -13.75 15.75
N LYS A 27 -18.45 -14.57 15.24
CA LYS A 27 -17.08 -14.13 15.00
C LYS A 27 -17.03 -13.05 13.91
N MET A 28 -17.82 -13.20 12.85
CA MET A 28 -17.92 -12.20 11.78
C MET A 28 -18.47 -10.86 12.29
N ASP A 29 -19.49 -10.87 13.15
CA ASP A 29 -20.08 -9.66 13.74
C ASP A 29 -19.03 -8.92 14.60
N LEU A 30 -18.20 -9.64 15.36
CA LEU A 30 -17.09 -9.04 16.12
C LEU A 30 -16.03 -8.42 15.18
N ILE A 31 -15.65 -9.14 14.13
CA ILE A 31 -14.70 -8.65 13.13
C ILE A 31 -15.22 -7.35 12.50
N GLN A 32 -16.48 -7.33 12.04
CA GLN A 32 -17.08 -6.13 11.45
C GLN A 32 -17.02 -4.93 12.41
N LYS A 33 -17.36 -5.14 13.69
CA LYS A 33 -17.26 -4.10 14.71
C LYS A 33 -15.83 -3.56 14.86
N ILE A 34 -14.81 -4.42 14.81
CA ILE A 34 -13.40 -3.98 14.86
C ILE A 34 -13.06 -3.16 13.61
N LEU A 35 -13.49 -3.57 12.42
CA LEU A 35 -13.22 -2.83 11.18
C LEU A 35 -13.87 -1.44 11.18
N GLU A 36 -15.07 -1.32 11.75
CA GLU A 36 -15.75 -0.04 11.97
C GLU A 36 -14.98 0.85 12.94
N LEU A 37 -14.58 0.31 14.10
CA LEU A 37 -13.79 1.05 15.10
C LEU A 37 -12.45 1.57 14.55
N ASN A 38 -11.86 0.84 13.59
CA ASN A 38 -10.61 1.23 12.94
C ASN A 38 -10.80 2.10 11.68
N ASN A 39 -12.03 2.51 11.35
CA ASN A 39 -12.35 3.32 10.18
C ASN A 39 -11.79 2.76 8.85
N VAL A 40 -11.84 1.43 8.67
CA VAL A 40 -11.30 0.76 7.46
C VAL A 40 -11.90 1.31 6.16
N LYS A 41 -13.15 1.78 6.20
CA LYS A 41 -13.77 2.49 5.08
C LYS A 41 -13.00 3.75 4.67
N SER A 42 -12.63 4.59 5.64
CA SER A 42 -11.84 5.79 5.39
C SER A 42 -10.45 5.45 4.86
N MET A 43 -9.84 4.36 5.36
CA MET A 43 -8.58 3.84 4.82
C MET A 43 -8.72 3.41 3.35
N ALA A 44 -9.79 2.68 3.01
CA ALA A 44 -10.05 2.25 1.64
C ALA A 44 -10.20 3.46 0.69
N GLU A 45 -10.95 4.48 1.10
CA GLU A 45 -11.10 5.72 0.33
C GLU A 45 -9.78 6.49 0.18
N GLY A 46 -9.00 6.62 1.26
CA GLY A 46 -7.71 7.31 1.27
C GLY A 46 -6.68 6.62 0.37
N ASN A 47 -6.55 5.31 0.50
CA ASN A 47 -5.62 4.52 -0.31
C ASN A 47 -6.04 4.51 -1.77
N MET A 48 -7.35 4.47 -2.06
CA MET A 48 -7.81 4.54 -3.43
C MET A 48 -7.53 5.91 -4.07
N LYS A 49 -7.70 7.01 -3.33
CA LYS A 49 -7.26 8.33 -3.81
C LYS A 49 -5.75 8.38 -4.10
N MET A 50 -4.93 7.69 -3.30
CA MET A 50 -3.49 7.58 -3.53
C MET A 50 -3.19 6.81 -4.82
N VAL A 51 -3.79 5.64 -5.02
CA VAL A 51 -3.66 4.85 -6.26
C VAL A 51 -4.06 5.68 -7.48
N ILE A 52 -5.18 6.42 -7.39
CA ILE A 52 -5.62 7.34 -8.45
C ILE A 52 -4.57 8.41 -8.74
N SER A 53 -4.00 9.01 -7.70
CA SER A 53 -2.97 10.04 -7.86
C SER A 53 -1.71 9.47 -8.50
N SER A 54 -1.30 8.25 -8.15
CA SER A 54 -0.18 7.55 -8.77
C SER A 54 -0.44 7.25 -10.24
N ILE A 55 -1.62 6.72 -10.57
CA ILE A 55 -2.02 6.50 -11.98
C ILE A 55 -1.95 7.81 -12.76
N ASN A 56 -2.48 8.91 -12.21
CA ASN A 56 -2.42 10.20 -12.89
C ASN A 56 -0.97 10.67 -13.15
N HIS A 57 -0.05 10.41 -12.22
CA HIS A 57 1.37 10.73 -12.40
C HIS A 57 2.02 9.85 -13.49
N ASP A 58 1.77 8.54 -13.46
CA ASP A 58 2.31 7.60 -14.45
C ASP A 58 1.75 7.85 -15.86
N MET A 59 0.55 8.44 -15.94
CA MET A 59 -0.05 8.80 -17.22
C MET A 59 0.69 9.90 -17.96
N ASP A 60 1.33 10.83 -17.26
CA ASP A 60 2.15 11.86 -17.91
C ASP A 60 3.31 11.22 -18.68
N TYR A 61 3.96 10.23 -18.07
CA TYR A 61 5.03 9.46 -18.69
C TYR A 61 4.52 8.63 -19.88
N PHE A 62 3.42 7.91 -19.71
CA PHE A 62 2.85 7.08 -20.76
C PHE A 62 2.40 7.87 -21.99
N ILE A 63 1.76 9.03 -21.79
CA ILE A 63 1.35 9.89 -22.91
C ILE A 63 2.59 10.44 -23.62
N GLU A 64 3.65 10.79 -22.88
CA GLU A 64 4.90 11.22 -23.47
C GLU A 64 5.55 10.11 -24.32
N GLU A 65 5.64 8.89 -23.80
CA GLU A 65 6.17 7.73 -24.53
C GLU A 65 5.37 7.44 -25.80
N LEU A 66 4.04 7.33 -25.69
CA LEU A 66 3.16 7.12 -26.85
C LEU A 66 3.30 8.22 -27.89
N SER A 67 3.44 9.47 -27.45
CA SER A 67 3.54 10.61 -28.37
C SER A 67 4.79 10.58 -29.24
N GLN A 68 5.88 10.01 -28.69
CA GLN A 68 7.12 9.77 -29.44
C GLN A 68 6.94 8.62 -30.42
N GLU A 69 6.27 7.54 -30.02
CA GLU A 69 6.00 6.39 -30.88
C GLU A 69 5.14 6.75 -32.10
N ILE A 70 4.04 7.48 -31.88
CA ILE A 70 3.11 7.89 -32.95
C ILE A 70 3.53 9.18 -33.67
N LYS A 71 4.69 9.74 -33.33
CA LYS A 71 5.30 10.92 -33.97
C LYS A 71 4.36 12.11 -34.06
N ILE A 72 3.75 12.47 -32.93
CA ILE A 72 2.88 13.66 -32.87
C ILE A 72 3.71 14.93 -33.20
N PRO A 73 3.22 15.82 -34.08
CA PRO A 73 3.84 17.13 -34.30
C PRO A 73 4.00 17.92 -32.99
N LEU A 74 5.19 18.48 -32.75
CA LEU A 74 5.53 19.19 -31.50
C LEU A 74 4.58 20.35 -31.19
N ASP A 75 4.08 21.04 -32.21
CA ASP A 75 3.13 22.16 -32.10
C ASP A 75 1.72 21.74 -31.64
N GLN A 76 1.41 20.44 -31.72
CA GLN A 76 0.14 19.86 -31.28
C GLN A 76 0.25 19.05 -29.98
N MET A 77 1.48 18.83 -29.50
CA MET A 77 1.80 17.94 -28.39
C MET A 77 1.04 18.31 -27.11
N ASP A 78 1.13 19.57 -26.68
CA ASP A 78 0.52 20.02 -25.42
C ASP A 78 -1.00 19.90 -25.44
N LYS A 79 -1.62 20.20 -26.59
CA LYS A 79 -3.07 20.06 -26.77
C LYS A 79 -3.49 18.60 -26.68
N ILE A 80 -2.79 17.70 -27.37
CA ILE A 80 -3.11 16.28 -27.37
C ILE A 80 -2.86 15.65 -25.99
N LYS A 81 -1.79 16.03 -25.31
CA LYS A 81 -1.51 15.63 -23.92
C LYS A 81 -2.69 16.00 -23.02
N LYS A 82 -3.11 17.27 -23.04
CA LYS A 82 -4.23 17.76 -22.23
C LYS A 82 -5.54 17.03 -22.55
N GLU A 83 -5.88 16.88 -23.82
CA GLU A 83 -7.13 16.22 -24.22
C GLU A 83 -7.15 14.72 -23.88
N SER A 84 -6.03 14.03 -24.05
CA SER A 84 -5.89 12.61 -23.67
C SER A 84 -5.99 12.44 -22.16
N TYR A 85 -5.35 13.32 -21.39
CA TYR A 85 -5.46 13.33 -19.94
C TYR A 85 -6.92 13.49 -19.49
N GLU A 86 -7.64 14.49 -20.00
CA GLU A 86 -9.04 14.71 -19.64
C GLU A 86 -9.94 13.54 -20.05
N ARG A 87 -9.71 12.92 -21.22
CA ARG A 87 -10.45 11.73 -21.66
C ARG A 87 -10.21 10.54 -20.75
N ILE A 88 -8.95 10.21 -20.45
CA ILE A 88 -8.60 9.06 -19.61
C ILE A 88 -9.11 9.27 -18.19
N LYS A 89 -8.95 10.47 -17.63
CA LYS A 89 -9.47 10.83 -16.32
C LYS A 89 -11.01 10.70 -16.26
N ALA A 90 -11.72 11.14 -17.30
CA ALA A 90 -13.17 10.99 -17.37
C ALA A 90 -13.59 9.51 -17.47
N MET A 91 -12.89 8.70 -18.28
CA MET A 91 -13.11 7.25 -18.37
C MET A 91 -12.89 6.59 -17.01
N TYR A 92 -11.77 6.89 -16.35
CA TYR A 92 -11.43 6.36 -15.04
C TYR A 92 -12.51 6.69 -14.01
N ASN A 93 -12.88 7.96 -13.87
CA ASN A 93 -13.91 8.40 -12.93
C ASN A 93 -15.28 7.75 -13.21
N GLY A 94 -15.57 7.42 -14.47
CA GLY A 94 -16.81 6.73 -14.87
C GLY A 94 -16.82 5.22 -14.59
N LEU A 95 -15.66 4.56 -14.65
CA LEU A 95 -15.49 3.12 -14.42
C LEU A 95 -15.34 2.79 -12.92
N HIS A 96 -14.65 3.67 -12.19
CA HIS A 96 -14.13 3.39 -10.87
C HIS A 96 -15.17 2.91 -9.82
N PRO A 97 -16.35 3.56 -9.62
CA PRO A 97 -17.31 3.06 -8.64
C PRO A 97 -18.10 1.81 -9.10
N LYS A 98 -18.02 1.43 -10.38
CA LYS A 98 -18.81 0.33 -10.95
C LYS A 98 -18.04 -0.98 -11.08
N GLU A 99 -16.73 -0.90 -11.29
CA GLU A 99 -15.89 -2.08 -11.52
C GLU A 99 -15.03 -2.46 -10.31
N ILE A 100 -14.70 -1.50 -9.44
CA ILE A 100 -13.83 -1.74 -8.28
C ILE A 100 -14.50 -1.20 -7.02
N ASN A 101 -15.07 -2.11 -6.23
CA ASN A 101 -15.55 -1.80 -4.89
C ASN A 101 -14.40 -1.91 -3.88
N ALA A 102 -13.62 -0.84 -3.75
CA ALA A 102 -12.47 -0.77 -2.84
C ALA A 102 -12.87 -1.10 -1.39
N GLU A 103 -14.03 -0.61 -0.94
CA GLU A 103 -14.55 -0.87 0.40
C GLU A 103 -14.75 -2.37 0.63
N GLU A 104 -15.41 -3.06 -0.29
CA GLU A 104 -15.64 -4.51 -0.21
C GLU A 104 -14.33 -5.32 -0.28
N ILE A 105 -13.38 -4.90 -1.11
CA ILE A 105 -12.05 -5.54 -1.17
C ILE A 105 -11.34 -5.40 0.18
N TYR A 106 -11.37 -4.21 0.79
CA TYR A 106 -10.75 -3.98 2.09
C TYR A 106 -11.46 -4.77 3.18
N LEU A 107 -12.79 -4.67 3.30
CA LEU A 107 -13.56 -5.38 4.30
C LEU A 107 -13.35 -6.89 4.19
N SER A 108 -13.48 -7.47 3.00
CA SER A 108 -13.29 -8.91 2.80
C SER A 108 -11.85 -9.37 3.08
N THR A 109 -10.85 -8.56 2.73
CA THR A 109 -9.44 -8.86 3.00
C THR A 109 -9.16 -8.82 4.50
N PHE A 110 -9.53 -7.73 5.18
CA PHE A 110 -9.31 -7.60 6.61
C PHE A 110 -10.11 -8.62 7.41
N SER A 111 -11.36 -8.94 7.01
CA SER A 111 -12.13 -9.97 7.70
C SER A 111 -11.45 -11.34 7.67
N LYS A 112 -10.89 -11.73 6.53
CA LYS A 112 -10.10 -12.98 6.42
C LYS A 112 -8.84 -12.96 7.27
N LEU A 113 -8.18 -11.80 7.38
CA LEU A 113 -6.98 -11.65 8.21
C LEU A 113 -7.33 -11.75 9.69
N TYR A 114 -8.39 -11.08 10.15
CA TYR A 114 -8.81 -11.16 11.55
C TYR A 114 -9.25 -12.58 11.92
N ASP A 115 -10.02 -13.24 11.04
CA ASP A 115 -10.44 -14.62 11.26
C ASP A 115 -9.24 -15.57 11.38
N LYS A 116 -8.25 -15.40 10.50
CA LYS A 116 -7.05 -16.24 10.46
C LYS A 116 -6.17 -16.10 11.70
N TYR A 117 -6.05 -14.89 12.25
CA TYR A 117 -5.03 -14.59 13.27
C TYR A 117 -5.59 -14.41 14.69
N PHE A 118 -6.90 -14.27 14.85
CA PHE A 118 -7.50 -14.04 16.17
C PHE A 118 -8.62 -15.03 16.45
N ALA A 119 -8.60 -15.58 17.67
CA ALA A 119 -9.69 -16.35 18.23
C ALA A 119 -10.86 -15.44 18.62
N HIS A 120 -12.03 -16.04 18.82
CA HIS A 120 -13.25 -15.31 19.17
C HIS A 120 -13.09 -14.48 20.46
N ASP A 121 -12.51 -15.04 21.52
CA ASP A 121 -12.34 -14.34 22.79
C ASP A 121 -11.29 -13.22 22.72
N GLU A 122 -10.31 -13.33 21.82
CA GLU A 122 -9.35 -12.28 21.54
C GLU A 122 -10.01 -11.09 20.83
N LEU A 123 -10.89 -11.34 19.87
CA LEU A 123 -11.68 -10.29 19.20
C LEU A 123 -12.56 -9.53 20.21
N VAL A 124 -13.20 -10.24 21.16
CA VAL A 124 -13.96 -9.61 22.25
C VAL A 124 -13.06 -8.69 23.09
N LYS A 125 -11.90 -9.17 23.52
CA LYS A 125 -10.94 -8.36 24.31
C LYS A 125 -10.44 -7.13 23.55
N ILE A 126 -10.23 -7.24 22.24
CA ILE A 126 -9.84 -6.11 21.38
C ILE A 126 -10.95 -5.06 21.35
N ILE A 127 -12.21 -5.48 21.18
CA ILE A 127 -13.37 -4.60 21.20
C ILE A 127 -13.50 -3.91 22.56
N ASP A 128 -13.42 -4.67 23.66
CA ASP A 128 -13.50 -4.12 25.02
C ASP A 128 -12.43 -3.04 25.25
N PHE A 129 -11.20 -3.30 24.77
CA PHE A 129 -10.14 -2.30 24.81
C PHE A 129 -10.51 -1.05 24.00
N PHE A 130 -10.88 -1.18 22.72
CA PHE A 130 -11.20 -0.04 21.86
C PHE A 130 -12.44 0.75 22.31
N GLU A 131 -13.37 0.12 23.03
CA GLU A 131 -14.54 0.81 23.60
C GLU A 131 -14.23 1.55 24.91
N SER A 132 -13.14 1.18 25.60
CA SER A 132 -12.69 1.85 26.81
C SER A 132 -12.23 3.30 26.55
N PRO A 133 -12.22 4.17 27.58
CA PRO A 133 -11.72 5.55 27.44
C PRO A 133 -10.27 5.63 26.92
N ILE A 134 -9.42 4.68 27.31
CA ILE A 134 -8.03 4.63 26.86
C ILE A 134 -7.91 4.13 25.42
N GLY A 135 -8.72 3.14 25.03
CA GLY A 135 -8.72 2.62 23.66
C GLY A 135 -9.26 3.61 22.64
N LYS A 136 -10.33 4.35 22.98
CA LYS A 136 -10.82 5.46 22.15
C LYS A 136 -9.76 6.53 21.98
N LYS A 137 -9.12 6.95 23.08
CA LYS A 137 -8.00 7.90 23.01
C LYS A 137 -6.85 7.36 22.15
N TYR A 138 -6.54 6.07 22.24
CA TYR A 138 -5.54 5.44 21.40
C TYR A 138 -5.93 5.51 19.92
N LEU A 139 -7.15 5.13 19.54
CA LEU A 139 -7.64 5.19 18.16
C LEU A 139 -7.54 6.61 17.60
N ASP A 140 -8.04 7.61 18.35
CA ASP A 140 -8.04 9.02 17.94
C ASP A 140 -6.63 9.59 17.70
N ASN A 141 -5.62 9.04 18.39
CA ASN A 141 -4.26 9.58 18.36
C ASN A 141 -3.26 8.68 17.60
N SER A 142 -3.60 7.42 17.30
CA SER A 142 -2.67 6.42 16.73
C SER A 142 -2.04 6.90 15.42
N ILE A 143 -2.86 7.38 14.48
CA ILE A 143 -2.40 7.92 13.18
C ILE A 143 -1.53 9.16 13.39
N THR A 144 -1.96 10.09 14.25
CA THR A 144 -1.22 11.32 14.54
C THR A 144 0.15 11.02 15.16
N LEU A 145 0.20 10.08 16.11
CA LEU A 145 1.45 9.64 16.73
C LEU A 145 2.41 9.04 15.71
N GLU A 146 1.93 8.20 14.80
CA GLU A 146 2.75 7.63 13.73
C GLU A 146 3.27 8.71 12.79
N GLN A 147 2.42 9.64 12.36
CA GLN A 147 2.80 10.74 11.48
C GLN A 147 3.83 11.68 12.13
N GLU A 148 3.62 12.04 13.40
CA GLU A 148 4.58 12.87 14.16
C GLU A 148 5.91 12.14 14.35
N ALA A 149 5.89 10.83 14.61
CA ALA A 149 7.10 10.02 14.74
C ALA A 149 7.89 9.99 13.41
N ILE A 150 7.24 9.69 12.28
CA ILE A 150 7.87 9.68 10.96
C ILE A 150 8.47 11.06 10.64
N LYS A 151 7.72 12.13 10.89
CA LYS A 151 8.19 13.51 10.69
C LYS A 151 9.44 13.80 11.53
N SER A 152 9.39 13.50 12.83
CA SER A 152 10.53 13.75 13.73
C SER A 152 11.77 12.94 13.35
N ILE A 153 11.59 11.68 12.92
CA ILE A 153 12.68 10.84 12.41
C ILE A 153 13.28 11.47 11.15
N SER A 154 12.44 11.89 10.20
CA SER A 154 12.88 12.51 8.96
C SER A 154 13.67 13.81 9.20
N GLU A 155 13.21 14.67 10.11
CA GLU A 155 13.90 15.91 10.49
C GLU A 155 15.30 15.65 11.06
N LYS A 156 15.48 14.53 11.77
CA LYS A 156 16.77 14.14 12.37
C LYS A 156 17.69 13.42 11.39
N ILE A 157 17.16 12.58 10.52
CA ILE A 157 17.93 11.74 9.60
C ILE A 157 18.34 12.52 8.33
N SER A 158 17.44 13.33 7.77
CA SER A 158 17.69 14.08 6.53
C SER A 158 19.00 14.86 6.52
N PRO A 159 19.35 15.69 7.53
CA PRO A 159 20.62 16.42 7.51
C PRO A 159 21.84 15.49 7.58
N GLN A 160 21.73 14.32 8.21
CA GLN A 160 22.82 13.35 8.30
C GLN A 160 23.06 12.66 6.95
N ILE A 161 21.99 12.28 6.26
CA ILE A 161 22.06 11.74 4.90
C ILE A 161 22.68 12.79 3.97
N SER A 162 22.19 14.04 3.98
CA SER A 162 22.75 15.11 3.14
C SER A 162 24.24 15.32 3.39
N LYS A 163 24.68 15.29 4.66
CA LYS A 163 26.10 15.39 5.01
C LYS A 163 26.92 14.22 4.48
N LEU A 164 26.40 13.00 4.57
CA LEU A 164 27.06 11.79 4.07
C LEU A 164 27.18 11.83 2.54
N VAL A 165 26.10 12.18 1.84
CA VAL A 165 26.06 12.30 0.38
C VAL A 165 27.05 13.36 -0.11
N ASN A 166 27.07 14.53 0.51
CA ASN A 166 28.05 15.58 0.18
C ASN A 166 29.49 15.10 0.36
N LYS A 167 29.76 14.38 1.46
CA LYS A 167 31.09 13.79 1.71
C LYS A 167 31.49 12.80 0.60
N LEU A 168 30.57 11.94 0.18
CA LEU A 168 30.83 10.98 -0.91
C LEU A 168 31.10 11.68 -2.23
N PHE A 169 30.36 12.74 -2.56
CA PHE A 169 30.63 13.54 -3.77
C PHE A 169 31.99 14.24 -3.72
N ASP A 170 32.40 14.77 -2.56
CA ASP A 170 33.71 15.40 -2.39
C ASP A 170 34.86 14.38 -2.54
N GLU A 171 34.70 13.18 -2.00
CA GLU A 171 35.64 12.07 -2.15
C GLU A 171 35.75 11.64 -3.63
N GLU A 172 34.63 11.46 -4.32
CA GLU A 172 34.60 11.09 -5.75
C GLU A 172 35.23 12.17 -6.63
N LYS A 173 34.91 13.44 -6.39
CA LYS A 173 35.52 14.58 -7.11
C LYS A 173 37.03 14.61 -6.93
N SER A 174 37.51 14.32 -5.71
CA SER A 174 38.95 14.28 -5.40
C SER A 174 39.64 13.11 -6.11
N PHE A 175 39.00 11.94 -6.14
CA PHE A 175 39.47 10.76 -6.86
C PHE A 175 39.57 11.03 -8.37
N LEU A 176 38.51 11.57 -8.98
CA LEU A 176 38.49 11.88 -10.42
C LEU A 176 39.57 12.89 -10.82
N LYS A 177 39.81 13.95 -10.02
CA LYS A 177 40.90 14.91 -10.26
C LYS A 177 42.28 14.28 -10.24
N LYS A 178 42.48 13.23 -9.43
CA LYS A 178 43.75 12.51 -9.34
C LYS A 178 44.01 11.65 -10.58
N ILE A 179 42.95 11.06 -11.14
CA ILE A 179 43.05 10.18 -12.32
C ILE A 179 43.05 10.98 -13.63
N TYR A 180 42.35 12.10 -13.68
CA TYR A 180 42.24 12.99 -14.84
C TYR A 180 42.70 14.41 -14.48
N PRO A 181 44.01 14.63 -14.23
CA PRO A 181 44.52 15.97 -13.95
C PRO A 181 44.26 16.86 -15.17
N SER A 182 43.65 18.03 -14.95
CA SER A 182 43.46 19.03 -16.00
C SER A 182 44.82 19.54 -16.47
N ASN A 183 45.09 19.47 -17.77
CA ASN A 183 46.26 20.08 -18.42
C ASN A 183 46.27 21.60 -18.25
#